data_AF-A0A1U7W9Q9-F1
#
_entry.id   AF-A0A1U7W9Q9-F1
#
_cell.length_a   1.000
_cell.length_b   1.000
_cell.length_c   1.000
_cell.angle_alpha   90.00
_cell.angle_beta   90.00
_cell.angle_gamma   90.00
#
_symmetry.space_group_name_H-M   'P 1'
#
loop_
_entity.id
_entity.type
_entity.pdbx_description
1 polymer ?
#
loop_
_entity_poly.entity_id
_entity_poly.type
_entity_poly.pdbx_seq_one_letter_code
_entity_poly.pdbx_strand_id
1 'polypeptide(L)'
;MAQETVTPDGEVVLAEEVGNARVVTLNRPKQLNVISSKVVKLLAENLEKWEKDENAKLVIIKGAGRAFSAGGDLKMFYDGRNSKDSCLEVVYRMYWLCNHIHTYKKPTVALVHGISMGGGASLMVPMKFSVVTEKTVFSTPEASIGFHTDCSFSYILSRLPGRLGEYLGLTGARLNGKELVAAGLATHFVPLEKLPELEKHLLSLNTGDEAVVSSAIKELSTDVQIDEESVLKKQAIIDECFSKDSVAEIISSFEAEAGKEGNSWIVPVLKGLKRSSPTGLKITLRSIREGRKQSLSECLKKEFRLTINILRTKISGDVYEGIRALTIDKDNSPKWDPSTLEKLDDERVNLVFEPFEEDLELKVSENEQCRWDGKYEDSAYCHQ
;
A
#
# COMPACT_ATOMS: atom_id res chain seq x y z
N MET A 1 -25.69 -17.47 -14.83
CA MET A 1 -26.37 -16.65 -13.81
C MET A 1 -25.51 -16.71 -12.57
N ALA A 2 -24.77 -15.65 -12.29
CA ALA A 2 -23.90 -15.58 -11.12
C ALA A 2 -24.80 -15.60 -9.87
N GLN A 3 -24.52 -16.51 -8.94
CA GLN A 3 -25.12 -16.45 -7.62
C GLN A 3 -24.62 -15.15 -6.97
N GLU A 4 -25.51 -14.16 -6.85
CA GLU A 4 -25.32 -13.06 -5.92
C GLU A 4 -25.31 -13.66 -4.52
N THR A 5 -24.11 -13.91 -4.00
CA THR A 5 -23.92 -14.10 -2.57
C THR A 5 -24.45 -12.86 -1.87
N VAL A 6 -25.57 -13.02 -1.18
CA VAL A 6 -26.18 -12.01 -0.32
C VAL A 6 -25.15 -11.68 0.77
N THR A 7 -24.39 -10.60 0.57
CA THR A 7 -23.49 -10.06 1.57
C THR A 7 -24.32 -9.56 2.76
N PRO A 8 -24.07 -10.03 3.99
CA PRO A 8 -24.73 -9.51 5.18
C PRO A 8 -24.51 -7.99 5.26
N ASP A 9 -25.60 -7.21 5.21
CA ASP A 9 -25.53 -5.75 5.33
C ASP A 9 -25.00 -5.40 6.73
N GLY A 10 -23.73 -4.95 6.82
CA GLY A 10 -23.12 -4.41 8.04
C GLY A 10 -21.74 -4.95 8.42
N GLU A 11 -21.35 -6.13 7.93
CA GLU A 11 -20.02 -6.68 8.20
C GLU A 11 -18.98 -6.15 7.21
N VAL A 12 -17.95 -5.46 7.73
CA VAL A 12 -16.92 -4.80 6.91
C VAL A 12 -15.83 -5.77 6.42
N VAL A 13 -15.72 -6.93 7.05
CA VAL A 13 -14.85 -8.06 6.70
C VAL A 13 -15.67 -9.33 6.93
N LEU A 14 -15.73 -10.20 5.92
CA LEU A 14 -16.31 -11.54 6.04
C LEU A 14 -15.15 -12.53 6.20
N ALA A 15 -15.23 -13.37 7.22
CA ALA A 15 -14.23 -14.41 7.50
C ALA A 15 -14.90 -15.78 7.39
N GLU A 16 -14.40 -16.62 6.48
CA GLU A 16 -14.97 -17.94 6.18
C GLU A 16 -13.92 -19.03 6.38
N GLU A 17 -14.33 -20.16 6.97
CA GLU A 17 -13.49 -21.34 7.15
C GLU A 17 -14.01 -22.45 6.24
N VAL A 18 -13.27 -22.75 5.16
CA VAL A 18 -13.68 -23.71 4.12
C VAL A 18 -12.64 -24.82 4.06
N GLY A 19 -12.95 -25.97 4.68
CA GLY A 19 -12.00 -27.05 4.83
C GLY A 19 -10.71 -26.56 5.50
N ASN A 20 -9.58 -26.69 4.80
CA ASN A 20 -8.28 -26.21 5.27
C ASN A 20 -7.93 -24.77 4.84
N ALA A 21 -8.77 -24.14 4.02
CA ALA A 21 -8.60 -22.75 3.62
C ALA A 21 -9.33 -21.80 4.59
N ARG A 22 -8.80 -20.59 4.70
CA ARG A 22 -9.40 -19.47 5.44
C ARG A 22 -9.53 -18.30 4.47
N VAL A 23 -10.72 -17.74 4.35
CA VAL A 23 -11.01 -16.68 3.38
C VAL A 23 -11.41 -15.42 4.12
N VAL A 24 -10.74 -14.33 3.77
CA VAL A 24 -11.10 -12.96 4.17
C VAL A 24 -11.61 -12.24 2.94
N THR A 25 -12.83 -11.74 3.03
CA THR A 25 -13.40 -10.84 2.04
C THR A 25 -13.54 -9.45 2.63
N LEU A 26 -12.81 -8.46 2.09
CA LEU A 26 -13.06 -7.05 2.38
C LEU A 26 -14.43 -6.67 1.82
N ASN A 27 -15.36 -6.26 2.69
CA ASN A 27 -16.78 -6.20 2.35
C ASN A 27 -17.37 -4.79 2.55
N ARG A 28 -16.74 -3.80 1.92
CA ARG A 28 -17.28 -2.42 1.79
C ARG A 28 -17.33 -2.00 0.31
N PRO A 29 -18.00 -2.77 -0.59
CA PRO A 29 -17.90 -2.57 -2.04
C PRO A 29 -18.36 -1.18 -2.50
N LYS A 30 -19.36 -0.59 -1.83
CA LYS A 30 -19.84 0.78 -2.11
C LYS A 30 -18.78 1.86 -1.86
N GLN A 31 -17.81 1.57 -0.99
CA GLN A 31 -16.70 2.45 -0.64
C GLN A 31 -15.36 1.90 -1.15
N LEU A 32 -15.39 1.03 -2.16
CA LEU A 32 -14.18 0.43 -2.74
C LEU A 32 -13.29 -0.28 -1.71
N ASN A 33 -13.90 -0.89 -0.69
CA ASN A 33 -13.19 -1.69 0.32
C ASN A 33 -12.09 -0.92 1.07
N VAL A 34 -12.35 0.36 1.40
CA VAL A 34 -11.44 1.16 2.22
C VAL A 34 -11.20 0.56 3.61
N ILE A 35 -9.94 0.66 4.06
CA ILE A 35 -9.42 0.10 5.30
C ILE A 35 -9.66 1.09 6.43
N SER A 36 -10.69 0.82 7.26
CA SER A 36 -10.94 1.54 8.51
C SER A 36 -10.32 0.83 9.71
N SER A 37 -10.33 1.48 10.88
CA SER A 37 -9.91 0.88 12.15
C SER A 37 -10.55 -0.51 12.40
N LYS A 38 -11.86 -0.65 12.13
CA LYS A 38 -12.56 -1.94 12.27
C LYS A 38 -12.04 -3.00 11.31
N VAL A 39 -11.72 -2.63 10.06
CA VAL A 39 -11.13 -3.57 9.09
C VAL A 39 -9.75 -4.01 9.55
N VAL A 40 -8.87 -3.08 9.95
CA VAL A 40 -7.53 -3.41 10.47
C VAL A 40 -7.63 -4.38 11.64
N LYS A 41 -8.51 -4.08 12.61
CA LYS A 41 -8.73 -4.94 13.78
C LYS A 41 -9.15 -6.36 13.39
N LEU A 42 -10.19 -6.48 12.57
CA LEU A 42 -10.72 -7.80 12.17
C LEU A 42 -9.73 -8.61 11.33
N LEU A 43 -8.96 -7.95 10.46
CA LEU A 43 -7.91 -8.62 9.68
C LEU A 43 -6.87 -9.23 10.60
N ALA A 44 -6.35 -8.44 11.54
CA ALA A 44 -5.31 -8.89 12.44
C ALA A 44 -5.79 -9.98 13.42
N GLU A 45 -6.99 -9.87 13.97
CA GLU A 45 -7.60 -10.91 14.82
C GLU A 45 -7.74 -12.24 14.06
N ASN A 46 -8.26 -12.21 12.83
CA ASN A 46 -8.40 -13.43 12.02
C ASN A 46 -7.05 -14.02 11.63
N LEU A 47 -6.11 -13.18 11.18
CA LEU A 47 -4.77 -13.64 10.80
C LEU A 47 -4.04 -14.25 12.00
N GLU A 48 -4.13 -13.66 13.19
CA GLU A 48 -3.51 -14.25 14.39
C GLU A 48 -4.18 -15.57 14.79
N LYS A 49 -5.52 -15.60 14.82
CA LYS A 49 -6.28 -16.83 15.10
C LYS A 49 -5.84 -17.95 14.16
N TRP A 50 -5.80 -17.70 12.87
CA TRP A 50 -5.51 -18.72 11.86
C TRP A 50 -4.04 -19.07 11.75
N GLU A 51 -3.12 -18.20 12.17
CA GLU A 51 -1.70 -18.57 12.22
C GLU A 51 -1.48 -19.68 13.26
N LYS A 52 -2.22 -19.64 14.38
CA LYS A 52 -2.18 -20.63 15.48
C LYS A 52 -3.03 -21.88 15.21
N ASP A 53 -3.99 -21.83 14.29
CA ASP A 53 -4.91 -22.95 13.98
C ASP A 53 -4.27 -24.02 13.09
N GLU A 54 -4.03 -25.23 13.58
CA GLU A 54 -3.45 -26.32 12.80
C GLU A 54 -4.29 -26.72 11.57
N ASN A 55 -5.59 -26.47 11.57
CA ASN A 55 -6.47 -26.77 10.44
C ASN A 55 -6.40 -25.71 9.34
N ALA A 56 -5.96 -24.49 9.65
CA ALA A 56 -5.72 -23.45 8.64
C ALA A 56 -4.40 -23.74 7.93
N LYS A 57 -4.46 -24.12 6.65
CA LYS A 57 -3.30 -24.42 5.81
C LYS A 57 -3.03 -23.36 4.75
N LEU A 58 -4.06 -22.63 4.33
CA LEU A 58 -4.00 -21.58 3.31
C LEU A 58 -4.87 -20.41 3.75
N VAL A 59 -4.38 -19.18 3.59
CA VAL A 59 -5.19 -17.97 3.81
C VAL A 59 -5.36 -17.23 2.48
N ILE A 60 -6.60 -16.87 2.16
CA ILE A 60 -6.96 -16.11 0.97
C ILE A 60 -7.52 -14.76 1.40
N ILE A 61 -7.02 -13.67 0.82
CA ILE A 61 -7.62 -12.33 0.97
C ILE A 61 -8.16 -11.87 -0.39
N LYS A 62 -9.42 -11.43 -0.41
CA LYS A 62 -10.08 -10.87 -1.59
C LYS A 62 -10.95 -9.66 -1.23
N GLY A 63 -11.38 -8.91 -2.25
CA GLY A 63 -12.32 -7.80 -2.09
C GLY A 63 -13.68 -8.11 -2.70
N ALA A 64 -14.76 -7.71 -2.05
CA ALA A 64 -16.10 -7.77 -2.61
C ALA A 64 -16.30 -6.69 -3.69
N GLY A 65 -17.03 -7.04 -4.75
CA GLY A 65 -17.40 -6.10 -5.81
C GLY A 65 -16.22 -5.71 -6.72
N ARG A 66 -16.15 -4.42 -7.08
CA ARG A 66 -15.31 -3.94 -8.18
C ARG A 66 -13.87 -3.53 -7.81
N ALA A 67 -13.46 -3.72 -6.56
CA ALA A 67 -12.14 -3.33 -6.08
C ALA A 67 -11.62 -4.33 -5.07
N PHE A 68 -10.31 -4.52 -5.03
CA PHE A 68 -9.66 -5.21 -3.94
C PHE A 68 -9.70 -4.31 -2.71
N SER A 69 -9.01 -3.17 -2.77
CA SER A 69 -9.10 -2.08 -1.78
C SER A 69 -8.54 -0.77 -2.32
N ALA A 70 -9.25 0.33 -2.09
CA ALA A 70 -8.81 1.69 -2.44
C ALA A 70 -7.88 2.34 -1.40
N GLY A 71 -7.45 1.62 -0.37
CA GLY A 71 -6.53 2.15 0.65
C GLY A 71 -7.23 2.54 1.95
N GLY A 72 -6.56 3.36 2.76
CA GLY A 72 -7.05 3.79 4.06
C GLY A 72 -8.34 4.63 3.98
N ASP A 73 -9.14 4.58 5.05
CA ASP A 73 -10.33 5.43 5.19
C ASP A 73 -9.92 6.89 5.45
N LEU A 74 -9.64 7.65 4.37
CA LEU A 74 -9.17 9.03 4.46
C LEU A 74 -10.10 9.94 5.25
N LYS A 75 -11.41 9.68 5.21
CA LYS A 75 -12.40 10.46 5.96
C LYS A 75 -12.21 10.30 7.47
N MET A 76 -11.89 9.10 7.94
CA MET A 76 -11.58 8.85 9.35
C MET A 76 -10.41 9.75 9.82
N PHE A 77 -9.32 9.82 9.05
CA PHE A 77 -8.18 10.68 9.37
C PHE A 77 -8.58 12.16 9.38
N TYR A 78 -9.35 12.60 8.38
CA TYR A 78 -9.80 13.98 8.31
C TYR A 78 -10.70 14.37 9.47
N ASP A 79 -11.67 13.54 9.83
CA ASP A 79 -12.59 13.82 10.93
C ASP A 79 -11.87 13.83 12.29
N GLY A 80 -10.80 13.04 12.44
CA GLY A 80 -9.95 12.98 13.63
C GLY A 80 -8.99 14.18 13.82
N ARG A 81 -8.80 15.04 12.81
CA ARG A 81 -7.75 16.08 12.78
C ARG A 81 -7.72 17.07 13.94
N ASN A 82 -8.87 17.31 14.57
CA ASN A 82 -9.00 18.27 15.67
C ASN A 82 -8.73 17.66 17.05
N SER A 83 -8.54 16.35 17.12
CA SER A 83 -8.22 15.64 18.35
C SER A 83 -6.80 15.09 18.24
N LYS A 84 -5.97 15.41 19.23
CA LYS A 84 -4.59 14.95 19.28
C LYS A 84 -4.58 13.42 19.28
N ASP A 85 -3.81 12.85 18.35
CA ASP A 85 -3.55 11.42 18.27
C ASP A 85 -4.80 10.51 18.13
N SER A 86 -5.91 11.06 17.62
CA SER A 86 -7.18 10.34 17.42
C SER A 86 -7.10 9.12 16.50
N CYS A 87 -6.07 9.04 15.66
CA CYS A 87 -5.86 7.94 14.71
C CYS A 87 -4.67 7.04 15.10
N LEU A 88 -4.07 7.26 16.26
CA LEU A 88 -2.85 6.56 16.69
C LEU A 88 -3.04 5.06 16.82
N GLU A 89 -4.16 4.60 17.42
CA GLU A 89 -4.49 3.18 17.54
C GLU A 89 -4.51 2.48 16.17
N VAL A 90 -5.27 3.03 15.22
CA VAL A 90 -5.42 2.44 13.89
C VAL A 90 -4.11 2.47 13.10
N VAL A 91 -3.33 3.55 13.22
CA VAL A 91 -2.01 3.64 12.60
C VAL A 91 -1.08 2.56 13.18
N TYR A 92 -0.97 2.48 14.50
CA TYR A 92 -0.11 1.51 15.18
C TYR A 92 -0.47 0.07 14.77
N ARG A 93 -1.77 -0.25 14.82
CA ARG A 93 -2.28 -1.56 14.40
C ARG A 93 -2.06 -1.84 12.91
N MET A 94 -2.15 -0.83 12.04
CA MET A 94 -1.92 -1.01 10.61
C MET A 94 -0.45 -1.34 10.29
N TYR A 95 0.50 -0.64 10.92
CA TYR A 95 1.93 -0.94 10.76
C TYR A 95 2.29 -2.32 11.27
N TRP A 96 1.67 -2.69 12.39
CA TRP A 96 1.78 -4.03 12.92
C TRP A 96 1.22 -5.08 11.94
N LEU A 97 0.04 -4.83 11.35
CA LEU A 97 -0.59 -5.73 10.38
C LEU A 97 0.29 -5.89 9.14
N CYS A 98 0.93 -4.81 8.68
CA CYS A 98 1.92 -4.87 7.59
C CYS A 98 3.07 -5.83 7.93
N ASN A 99 3.64 -5.73 9.14
CA ASN A 99 4.69 -6.65 9.60
C ASN A 99 4.20 -8.10 9.64
N HIS A 100 2.97 -8.33 10.12
CA HIS A 100 2.40 -9.66 10.22
C HIS A 100 2.21 -10.31 8.85
N ILE A 101 1.72 -9.56 7.86
CA ILE A 101 1.54 -10.06 6.50
C ILE A 101 2.88 -10.43 5.86
N HIS A 102 3.92 -9.60 6.02
CA HIS A 102 5.26 -9.90 5.49
C HIS A 102 5.89 -11.16 6.08
N THR A 103 5.60 -11.43 7.36
CA THR A 103 6.26 -12.48 8.12
C THR A 103 5.35 -13.67 8.39
N TYR A 104 4.15 -13.70 7.79
CA TYR A 104 3.10 -14.69 8.06
C TYR A 104 3.60 -16.11 7.80
N LYS A 105 3.35 -17.04 8.74
CA LYS A 105 3.97 -18.38 8.71
C LYS A 105 3.35 -19.36 7.72
N LYS A 106 2.20 -19.04 7.15
CA LYS A 106 1.42 -19.91 6.27
C LYS A 106 1.29 -19.28 4.88
N PRO A 107 1.10 -20.07 3.81
CA PRO A 107 0.88 -19.51 2.49
C PRO A 107 -0.32 -18.57 2.48
N THR A 108 -0.11 -17.38 1.93
CA THR A 108 -1.13 -16.34 1.74
C THR A 108 -1.33 -16.09 0.24
N VAL A 109 -2.60 -15.99 -0.17
CA VAL A 109 -2.99 -15.68 -1.55
C VAL A 109 -3.86 -14.42 -1.56
N ALA A 110 -3.43 -13.37 -2.24
CA ALA A 110 -4.30 -12.26 -2.60
C ALA A 110 -4.96 -12.52 -3.96
N LEU A 111 -6.29 -12.54 -4.00
CA LEU A 111 -7.06 -12.54 -5.25
C LEU A 111 -7.47 -11.10 -5.56
N VAL A 112 -6.70 -10.44 -6.41
CA VAL A 112 -6.74 -9.00 -6.63
C VAL A 112 -7.41 -8.69 -7.95
N HIS A 113 -8.64 -8.21 -7.87
CA HIS A 113 -9.39 -7.65 -8.99
C HIS A 113 -9.76 -6.19 -8.71
N GLY A 114 -9.60 -5.33 -9.72
CA GLY A 114 -9.94 -3.92 -9.60
C GLY A 114 -8.88 -3.09 -8.86
N ILE A 115 -9.31 -2.04 -8.17
CA ILE A 115 -8.42 -1.08 -7.53
C ILE A 115 -7.68 -1.74 -6.34
N SER A 116 -6.36 -1.55 -6.28
CA SER A 116 -5.49 -1.91 -5.16
C SER A 116 -4.49 -0.77 -4.91
N MET A 117 -4.80 0.16 -3.99
CA MET A 117 -4.03 1.40 -3.80
C MET A 117 -3.63 1.63 -2.34
N GLY A 118 -2.46 2.23 -2.13
CA GLY A 118 -1.93 2.57 -0.80
C GLY A 118 -1.96 1.40 0.17
N GLY A 119 -2.54 1.60 1.35
CA GLY A 119 -2.74 0.53 2.34
C GLY A 119 -3.52 -0.70 1.82
N GLY A 120 -4.30 -0.57 0.74
CA GLY A 120 -4.93 -1.71 0.08
C GLY A 120 -3.92 -2.60 -0.61
N ALA A 121 -2.92 -1.99 -1.25
CA ALA A 121 -1.86 -2.72 -1.91
C ALA A 121 -0.86 -3.36 -0.93
N SER A 122 -0.74 -2.85 0.31
CA SER A 122 0.08 -3.53 1.34
C SER A 122 -0.51 -4.85 1.80
N LEU A 123 -1.80 -5.10 1.53
CA LEU A 123 -2.46 -6.39 1.76
C LEU A 123 -2.23 -7.41 0.63
N MET A 124 -1.50 -7.06 -0.44
CA MET A 124 -1.23 -8.00 -1.54
C MET A 124 0.24 -8.08 -1.95
N VAL A 125 0.96 -6.96 -2.05
CA VAL A 125 2.35 -6.96 -2.56
C VAL A 125 3.28 -7.88 -1.75
N PRO A 126 3.26 -7.87 -0.40
CA PRO A 126 4.15 -8.72 0.37
C PRO A 126 3.69 -10.17 0.52
N MET A 127 2.50 -10.54 0.01
CA MET A 127 2.01 -11.90 0.13
C MET A 127 2.80 -12.87 -0.73
N LYS A 128 2.83 -14.14 -0.30
CA LYS A 128 3.55 -15.20 -1.01
C LYS A 128 3.03 -15.39 -2.43
N PHE A 129 1.71 -15.29 -2.59
CA PHE A 129 1.04 -15.30 -3.88
C PHE A 129 0.13 -14.08 -4.00
N SER A 130 0.42 -13.21 -4.96
CA SER A 130 -0.49 -12.15 -5.40
C SER A 130 -0.93 -12.43 -6.83
N VAL A 131 -2.24 -12.67 -6.99
CA VAL A 131 -2.88 -12.99 -8.26
C VAL A 131 -3.66 -11.77 -8.73
N VAL A 132 -3.26 -11.22 -9.87
CA VAL A 132 -3.87 -10.01 -10.46
C VAL A 132 -4.59 -10.34 -11.76
N THR A 133 -5.53 -9.48 -12.14
CA THR A 133 -6.36 -9.62 -13.36
C THR A 133 -6.12 -8.45 -14.31
N GLU A 134 -6.68 -8.50 -15.51
CA GLU A 134 -6.65 -7.39 -16.48
C GLU A 134 -7.36 -6.12 -15.98
N LYS A 135 -8.16 -6.23 -14.92
CA LYS A 135 -8.87 -5.10 -14.29
C LYS A 135 -8.12 -4.52 -13.11
N THR A 136 -7.00 -5.12 -12.70
CA THR A 136 -6.23 -4.63 -11.56
C THR A 136 -5.60 -3.29 -11.89
N VAL A 137 -5.76 -2.32 -10.99
CA VAL A 137 -5.11 -1.00 -11.07
C VAL A 137 -4.44 -0.71 -9.75
N PHE A 138 -3.11 -0.64 -9.78
CA PHE A 138 -2.26 -0.33 -8.65
C PHE A 138 -1.75 1.10 -8.69
N SER A 139 -1.57 1.71 -7.52
CA SER A 139 -0.89 2.99 -7.33
C SER A 139 -0.56 3.22 -5.86
N THR A 140 0.50 3.97 -5.60
CA THR A 140 0.85 4.57 -4.29
C THR A 140 0.78 6.10 -4.43
N PRO A 141 -0.43 6.71 -4.36
CA PRO A 141 -0.63 8.11 -4.71
C PRO A 141 -0.45 9.08 -3.52
N GLU A 142 0.12 8.63 -2.40
CA GLU A 142 0.10 9.33 -1.10
C GLU A 142 0.74 10.73 -1.16
N ALA A 143 1.82 10.90 -1.93
CA ALA A 143 2.47 12.20 -2.09
C ALA A 143 1.53 13.28 -2.67
N SER A 144 0.56 12.87 -3.50
CA SER A 144 -0.40 13.79 -4.11
C SER A 144 -1.48 14.30 -3.15
N ILE A 145 -1.63 13.68 -1.97
CA ILE A 145 -2.57 14.08 -0.93
C ILE A 145 -1.88 14.67 0.30
N GLY A 146 -0.60 15.04 0.21
CA GLY A 146 0.13 15.58 1.36
C GLY A 146 0.59 14.54 2.37
N PHE A 147 0.65 13.27 1.97
CA PHE A 147 1.09 12.17 2.80
C PHE A 147 2.39 11.55 2.25
N HIS A 148 2.92 10.53 2.91
CA HIS A 148 4.09 9.80 2.44
C HIS A 148 3.70 8.39 2.00
N THR A 149 4.53 7.78 1.16
CA THR A 149 4.47 6.34 0.93
C THR A 149 4.66 5.59 2.26
N ASP A 150 3.61 4.93 2.72
CA ASP A 150 3.47 4.29 4.03
C ASP A 150 3.22 2.78 3.89
N CYS A 151 2.77 2.12 4.97
CA CYS A 151 2.33 0.72 4.93
C CYS A 151 3.36 -0.25 4.29
N SER A 152 4.64 -0.14 4.66
CA SER A 152 5.83 -0.85 4.16
C SER A 152 6.33 -0.46 2.78
N PHE A 153 5.70 0.49 2.08
CA PHE A 153 6.08 0.77 0.70
C PHE A 153 7.44 1.44 0.56
N SER A 154 8.02 2.06 1.60
CA SER A 154 9.43 2.49 1.52
C SER A 154 10.38 1.29 1.44
N TYR A 155 10.03 0.16 2.06
CA TYR A 155 10.75 -1.11 1.92
C TYR A 155 10.52 -1.72 0.53
N ILE A 156 9.26 -1.85 0.10
CA ILE A 156 8.89 -2.51 -1.15
C ILE A 156 9.44 -1.74 -2.37
N LEU A 157 9.14 -0.45 -2.47
CA LEU A 157 9.52 0.36 -3.64
C LEU A 157 11.04 0.49 -3.78
N SER A 158 11.77 0.55 -2.66
CA SER A 158 13.23 0.66 -2.69
C SER A 158 13.95 -0.57 -3.23
N ARG A 159 13.25 -1.70 -3.39
CA ARG A 159 13.77 -2.97 -3.93
C ARG A 159 13.39 -3.20 -5.39
N LEU A 160 12.59 -2.31 -5.97
CA LEU A 160 12.27 -2.38 -7.40
C LEU A 160 13.52 -2.05 -8.26
N PRO A 161 13.60 -2.58 -9.49
CA PRO A 161 14.72 -2.33 -10.38
C PRO A 161 14.99 -0.83 -10.61
N GLY A 162 16.27 -0.46 -10.64
CA GLY A 162 16.72 0.89 -10.94
C GLY A 162 16.14 1.94 -9.98
N ARG A 163 15.37 2.87 -10.54
CA ARG A 163 14.66 3.96 -9.85
C ARG A 163 13.13 3.89 -10.02
N LEU A 164 12.61 2.72 -10.41
CA LEU A 164 11.16 2.52 -10.60
C LEU A 164 10.37 2.82 -9.32
N GLY A 165 10.92 2.45 -8.15
CA GLY A 165 10.30 2.71 -6.85
C GLY A 165 10.08 4.20 -6.58
N GLU A 166 11.12 5.02 -6.77
CA GLU A 166 11.01 6.47 -6.63
C GLU A 166 9.98 7.05 -7.63
N TYR A 167 9.96 6.55 -8.87
CA TYR A 167 8.96 6.97 -9.85
C TYR A 167 7.53 6.68 -9.39
N LEU A 168 7.23 5.44 -8.98
CA LEU A 168 5.89 5.05 -8.56
C LEU A 168 5.44 5.84 -7.32
N GLY A 169 6.31 5.99 -6.32
CA GLY A 169 6.00 6.69 -5.06
C GLY A 169 5.79 8.19 -5.23
N LEU A 170 6.62 8.88 -6.03
CA LEU A 170 6.49 10.34 -6.19
C LEU A 170 5.39 10.74 -7.16
N THR A 171 5.17 9.95 -8.22
CA THR A 171 4.23 10.33 -9.29
C THR A 171 2.83 9.78 -9.07
N GLY A 172 2.68 8.76 -8.23
CA GLY A 172 1.43 8.00 -8.11
C GLY A 172 1.03 7.30 -9.42
N ALA A 173 2.01 7.02 -10.30
CA ALA A 173 1.75 6.35 -11.57
C ALA A 173 1.01 5.03 -11.36
N ARG A 174 0.12 4.73 -12.31
CA ARG A 174 -0.71 3.53 -12.25
C ARG A 174 -0.04 2.39 -13.00
N LEU A 175 -0.07 1.20 -12.41
CA LEU A 175 0.27 -0.04 -13.09
C LEU A 175 -0.97 -0.91 -13.23
N ASN A 176 -1.14 -1.52 -14.40
CA ASN A 176 -2.14 -2.55 -14.62
C ASN A 176 -1.64 -3.93 -14.12
N GLY A 177 -2.51 -4.94 -14.14
CA GLY A 177 -2.16 -6.30 -13.67
C GLY A 177 -0.92 -6.91 -14.35
N LYS A 178 -0.76 -6.74 -15.66
CA LYS A 178 0.42 -7.28 -16.38
C LYS A 178 1.70 -6.56 -15.97
N GLU A 179 1.63 -5.23 -15.85
CA GLU A 179 2.76 -4.41 -15.42
C GLU A 179 3.17 -4.70 -13.97
N LEU A 180 2.21 -5.03 -13.09
CA LEU A 180 2.53 -5.45 -11.72
C LEU A 180 3.36 -6.73 -11.67
N VAL A 181 3.00 -7.74 -12.48
CA VAL A 181 3.77 -8.98 -12.56
C VAL A 181 5.15 -8.70 -13.15
N ALA A 182 5.23 -7.92 -14.23
CA ALA A 182 6.50 -7.56 -14.86
C ALA A 182 7.43 -6.73 -13.94
N ALA A 183 6.86 -5.86 -13.09
CA ALA A 183 7.60 -5.08 -12.11
C ALA A 183 7.99 -5.88 -10.85
N GLY A 184 7.49 -7.11 -10.68
CA GLY A 184 7.71 -7.93 -9.48
C GLY A 184 6.89 -7.51 -8.26
N LEU A 185 5.80 -6.76 -8.47
CA LEU A 185 4.85 -6.34 -7.42
C LEU A 185 3.67 -7.30 -7.28
N ALA A 186 3.44 -8.16 -8.26
CA ALA A 186 2.51 -9.28 -8.20
C ALA A 186 3.19 -10.55 -8.74
N THR A 187 2.66 -11.71 -8.38
CA THR A 187 3.30 -13.00 -8.71
C THR A 187 2.72 -13.67 -9.95
N HIS A 188 1.40 -13.56 -10.15
CA HIS A 188 0.69 -14.28 -11.20
C HIS A 188 -0.37 -13.39 -11.83
N PHE A 189 -0.60 -13.56 -13.13
CA PHE A 189 -1.69 -12.95 -13.85
C PHE A 189 -2.70 -14.02 -14.25
N VAL A 190 -3.94 -13.88 -13.83
CA VAL A 190 -5.04 -14.79 -14.14
C VAL A 190 -6.18 -13.98 -14.75
N PRO A 191 -6.68 -14.34 -15.94
CA PRO A 191 -7.84 -13.66 -16.52
C PRO A 191 -9.04 -13.67 -15.57
N LEU A 192 -9.76 -12.55 -15.47
CA LEU A 192 -10.86 -12.39 -14.51
C LEU A 192 -11.91 -13.51 -14.60
N GLU A 193 -12.20 -14.00 -15.81
CA GLU A 193 -13.17 -15.07 -16.03
C GLU A 193 -12.76 -16.41 -15.39
N LYS A 194 -11.47 -16.64 -15.16
CA LYS A 194 -10.92 -17.84 -14.50
C LYS A 194 -10.77 -17.66 -12.98
N LEU A 195 -10.91 -16.44 -12.47
CA LEU A 195 -10.70 -16.17 -11.04
C LEU A 195 -11.65 -16.96 -10.12
N PRO A 196 -12.96 -17.15 -10.44
CA PRO A 196 -13.84 -18.00 -9.64
C PRO A 196 -13.45 -19.48 -9.65
N GLU A 197 -12.94 -19.98 -10.78
CA GLU A 197 -12.43 -21.34 -10.91
C GLU A 197 -11.17 -21.53 -10.06
N LEU A 198 -10.25 -20.56 -10.11
CA LEU A 198 -9.05 -20.56 -9.28
C LEU A 198 -9.41 -20.54 -7.79
N GLU A 199 -10.32 -19.68 -7.38
CA GLU A 199 -10.76 -19.62 -5.99
C GLU A 199 -11.28 -21.00 -5.53
N LYS A 200 -12.18 -21.62 -6.32
CA LYS A 200 -12.70 -22.95 -6.01
C LYS A 200 -11.59 -24.02 -5.92
N HIS A 201 -10.61 -23.98 -6.82
CA HIS A 201 -9.48 -24.90 -6.79
C HIS A 201 -8.66 -24.71 -5.51
N LEU A 202 -8.29 -23.47 -5.17
CA LEU A 202 -7.56 -23.14 -3.95
C LEU A 202 -8.31 -23.59 -2.68
N LEU A 203 -9.64 -23.41 -2.62
CA LEU A 203 -10.48 -23.85 -1.49
C LEU A 203 -10.54 -25.37 -1.33
N SER A 204 -10.31 -26.12 -2.42
CA SER A 204 -10.25 -27.59 -2.38
C SER A 204 -8.88 -28.14 -1.96
N LEU A 205 -7.85 -27.28 -1.87
CA LEU A 205 -6.54 -27.71 -1.43
C LEU A 205 -6.57 -28.04 0.07
N ASN A 206 -6.23 -29.28 0.40
CA ASN A 206 -6.08 -29.74 1.79
C ASN A 206 -4.62 -29.64 2.27
N THR A 207 -3.85 -28.69 1.73
CA THR A 207 -2.42 -28.54 2.00
C THR A 207 -1.99 -27.08 2.04
N GLY A 208 -0.94 -26.82 2.81
CA GLY A 208 -0.23 -25.53 2.86
C GLY A 208 1.13 -25.61 2.17
N ASP A 209 1.35 -26.62 1.32
CA ASP A 209 2.55 -26.74 0.51
C ASP A 209 2.55 -25.64 -0.58
N GLU A 210 3.52 -24.74 -0.51
CA GLU A 210 3.66 -23.62 -1.43
C GLU A 210 3.83 -24.07 -2.89
N ALA A 211 4.47 -25.22 -3.15
CA ALA A 211 4.65 -25.73 -4.50
C ALA A 211 3.32 -26.19 -5.10
N VAL A 212 2.44 -26.79 -4.28
CA VAL A 212 1.09 -27.18 -4.70
C VAL A 212 0.22 -25.95 -4.95
N VAL A 213 0.22 -24.98 -4.04
CA VAL A 213 -0.51 -23.72 -4.21
C VAL A 213 -0.04 -22.98 -5.45
N SER A 214 1.28 -22.86 -5.67
CA SER A 214 1.84 -22.24 -6.87
C SER A 214 1.42 -22.98 -8.14
N SER A 215 1.40 -24.31 -8.13
CA SER A 215 0.99 -25.11 -9.29
C SER A 215 -0.48 -24.90 -9.65
N ALA A 216 -1.37 -24.86 -8.65
CA ALA A 216 -2.79 -24.58 -8.85
C ALA A 216 -3.04 -23.18 -9.45
N ILE A 217 -2.27 -22.17 -9.03
CA ILE A 217 -2.36 -20.82 -9.60
C ILE A 217 -1.82 -20.80 -11.03
N LYS A 218 -0.66 -21.45 -11.29
CA LYS A 218 -0.01 -21.48 -12.61
C LYS A 218 -0.87 -22.14 -13.68
N GLU A 219 -1.62 -23.20 -13.33
CA GLU A 219 -2.51 -23.89 -14.26
C GLU A 219 -3.54 -22.94 -14.92
N LEU A 220 -3.98 -21.92 -14.18
CA LEU A 220 -4.96 -20.93 -14.65
C LEU A 220 -4.33 -19.59 -15.04
N SER A 221 -3.01 -19.45 -14.87
CA SER A 221 -2.27 -18.23 -15.19
C SER A 221 -2.01 -18.08 -16.69
N THR A 222 -1.79 -16.83 -17.12
CA THR A 222 -1.35 -16.50 -18.47
C THR A 222 -0.05 -15.71 -18.39
N ASP A 223 0.88 -15.97 -19.33
CA ASP A 223 2.10 -15.18 -19.46
C ASP A 223 1.79 -13.71 -19.75
N VAL A 224 2.55 -12.83 -19.11
CA VAL A 224 2.37 -11.38 -19.28
C VAL A 224 3.26 -10.85 -20.40
N GLN A 225 2.67 -10.01 -21.24
CA GLN A 225 3.37 -9.19 -22.23
C GLN A 225 2.99 -7.73 -21.95
N ILE A 226 4.01 -6.89 -21.75
CA ILE A 226 3.81 -5.46 -21.46
C ILE A 226 3.65 -4.67 -22.77
N ASP A 227 2.74 -3.72 -22.77
CA ASP A 227 2.48 -2.87 -23.95
C ASP A 227 3.67 -1.92 -24.23
N GLU A 228 3.86 -1.51 -25.48
CA GLU A 228 4.97 -0.59 -25.87
C GLU A 228 4.87 0.80 -25.21
N GLU A 229 3.65 1.20 -24.87
CA GLU A 229 3.37 2.44 -24.13
C GLU A 229 3.52 2.28 -22.61
N SER A 230 3.81 1.07 -22.12
CA SER A 230 4.03 0.82 -20.70
C SER A 230 5.17 1.67 -20.17
N VAL A 231 4.99 2.18 -18.96
CA VAL A 231 6.04 2.94 -18.27
C VAL A 231 7.30 2.11 -18.00
N LEU A 232 7.15 0.78 -17.91
CA LEU A 232 8.27 -0.15 -17.73
C LEU A 232 9.20 -0.17 -18.96
N LYS A 233 8.70 0.21 -20.14
CA LYS A 233 9.53 0.41 -21.34
C LYS A 233 10.30 1.73 -21.34
N LYS A 234 10.02 2.64 -20.40
CA LYS A 234 10.66 3.96 -20.27
C LYS A 234 11.72 3.99 -19.16
N GLN A 235 12.15 2.82 -18.68
CA GLN A 235 13.04 2.65 -17.52
C GLN A 235 14.34 3.47 -17.61
N ALA A 236 14.98 3.54 -18.78
CA ALA A 236 16.24 4.28 -18.94
C ALA A 236 16.08 5.77 -18.62
N ILE A 237 15.01 6.40 -19.10
CA ILE A 237 14.69 7.82 -18.83
C ILE A 237 14.30 8.00 -17.36
N ILE A 238 13.53 7.06 -16.80
CA ILE A 238 13.16 7.07 -15.38
C ILE A 238 14.42 7.02 -14.51
N ASP A 239 15.33 6.10 -14.80
CA ASP A 239 16.59 5.95 -14.06
C ASP A 239 17.46 7.20 -14.15
N GLU A 240 17.56 7.80 -15.34
CA GLU A 240 18.30 9.04 -15.54
C GLU A 240 17.68 10.20 -14.74
N CYS A 241 16.37 10.44 -14.88
CA CYS A 241 15.70 11.55 -14.20
C CYS A 241 15.68 11.38 -12.68
N PHE A 242 15.44 10.17 -12.17
CA PHE A 242 15.44 9.88 -10.73
C PHE A 242 16.82 9.61 -10.14
N SER A 243 17.89 9.71 -10.93
CA SER A 243 19.26 9.70 -10.42
C SER A 243 19.63 10.97 -9.65
N LYS A 244 18.93 12.09 -9.88
CA LYS A 244 19.22 13.40 -9.27
C LYS A 244 18.93 13.41 -7.77
N ASP A 245 19.63 14.24 -7.00
CA ASP A 245 19.59 14.17 -5.53
C ASP A 245 18.29 14.72 -4.95
N SER A 246 17.70 15.76 -5.54
CA SER A 246 16.50 16.43 -5.03
C SER A 246 15.29 16.31 -5.95
N VAL A 247 14.08 16.47 -5.38
CA VAL A 247 12.82 16.52 -6.17
C VAL A 247 12.85 17.63 -7.22
N ALA A 248 13.44 18.79 -6.89
CA ALA A 248 13.55 19.92 -7.82
C ALA A 248 14.40 19.55 -9.04
N GLU A 249 15.56 18.92 -8.83
CA GLU A 249 16.42 18.48 -9.93
C GLU A 249 15.78 17.33 -10.74
N ILE A 250 15.02 16.43 -10.09
CA ILE A 250 14.24 15.39 -10.80
C ILE A 250 13.23 16.05 -11.74
N ILE A 251 12.50 17.06 -11.28
CA ILE A 251 11.54 17.81 -12.12
C ILE A 251 12.27 18.49 -13.27
N SER A 252 13.36 19.19 -13.03
CA SER A 252 14.15 19.83 -14.09
C SER A 252 14.72 18.83 -15.10
N SER A 253 15.12 17.63 -14.64
CA SER A 253 15.57 16.56 -15.52
C SER A 253 14.43 16.09 -16.44
N PHE A 254 13.22 15.90 -15.92
CA PHE A 254 12.06 15.57 -16.75
C PHE A 254 11.68 16.70 -17.72
N GLU A 255 11.79 17.96 -17.31
CA GLU A 255 11.54 19.10 -18.20
C GLU A 255 12.48 19.11 -19.41
N ALA A 256 13.76 18.77 -19.20
CA ALA A 256 14.74 18.65 -20.27
C ALA A 256 14.42 17.50 -21.24
N GLU A 257 13.86 16.40 -20.73
CA GLU A 257 13.47 15.24 -21.55
C GLU A 257 12.14 15.42 -22.30
N ALA A 258 11.21 16.24 -21.77
CA ALA A 258 9.85 16.37 -22.29
C ALA A 258 9.76 16.92 -23.72
N GLY A 259 10.79 17.65 -24.18
CA GLY A 259 10.87 18.21 -25.54
C GLY A 259 11.41 17.25 -26.60
N LYS A 260 11.89 16.06 -26.22
CA LYS A 260 12.47 15.09 -27.15
C LYS A 260 11.39 14.21 -27.79
N GLU A 261 11.64 13.77 -29.02
CA GLU A 261 10.74 12.88 -29.75
C GLU A 261 10.53 11.56 -28.97
N GLY A 262 9.27 11.10 -28.89
CA GLY A 262 8.90 9.89 -28.13
C GLY A 262 8.66 10.08 -26.63
N ASN A 263 8.89 11.28 -26.08
CA ASN A 263 8.77 11.56 -24.64
C ASN A 263 7.50 12.30 -24.21
N SER A 264 6.43 12.25 -25.01
CA SER A 264 5.15 12.91 -24.71
C SER A 264 4.50 12.42 -23.40
N TRP A 265 4.82 11.19 -22.96
CA TRP A 265 4.37 10.61 -21.68
C TRP A 265 4.88 11.37 -20.44
N ILE A 266 5.94 12.18 -20.57
CA ILE A 266 6.52 12.95 -19.46
C ILE A 266 5.64 14.14 -19.06
N VAL A 267 4.89 14.72 -20.01
CA VAL A 267 4.03 15.88 -19.76
C VAL A 267 3.01 15.65 -18.63
N PRO A 268 2.21 14.56 -18.64
CA PRO A 268 1.31 14.27 -17.52
C PRO A 268 2.06 13.95 -16.21
N VAL A 269 3.25 13.35 -16.27
CA VAL A 269 4.10 13.09 -15.08
C VAL A 269 4.52 14.41 -14.42
N LEU A 270 5.06 15.34 -15.19
CA LEU A 270 5.45 16.67 -14.71
C LEU A 270 4.27 17.43 -14.11
N LYS A 271 3.11 17.37 -14.76
CA LYS A 271 1.88 17.97 -14.23
C LYS A 271 1.48 17.37 -12.88
N GLY A 272 1.61 16.06 -12.72
CA GLY A 272 1.33 15.36 -11.47
C GLY A 272 2.30 15.76 -10.35
N LEU A 273 3.60 15.74 -10.63
CA LEU A 273 4.65 16.13 -9.67
C LEU A 273 4.44 17.58 -9.20
N LYS A 274 4.26 18.53 -10.12
CA LYS A 274 4.07 19.96 -9.80
C LYS A 274 2.77 20.26 -9.03
N ARG A 275 1.77 19.38 -9.11
CA ARG A 275 0.50 19.52 -8.37
C ARG A 275 0.56 18.85 -7.00
N SER A 276 1.51 17.95 -6.75
CA SER A 276 1.60 17.20 -5.49
C SER A 276 2.17 18.05 -4.36
N SER A 277 1.98 17.62 -3.11
CA SER A 277 2.51 18.34 -1.95
C SER A 277 4.05 18.34 -1.98
N PRO A 278 4.71 19.52 -1.86
CA PRO A 278 6.16 19.59 -1.73
C PRO A 278 6.69 18.77 -0.55
N THR A 279 5.96 18.79 0.58
CA THR A 279 6.26 18.02 1.78
C THR A 279 6.18 16.51 1.51
N GLY A 280 5.07 16.06 0.93
CA GLY A 280 4.85 14.64 0.59
C GLY A 280 5.91 14.10 -0.39
N LEU A 281 6.28 14.88 -1.40
CA LEU A 281 7.32 14.51 -2.36
C LEU A 281 8.71 14.36 -1.72
N LYS A 282 9.14 15.34 -0.92
CA LYS A 282 10.46 15.29 -0.24
C LYS A 282 10.56 14.11 0.72
N ILE A 283 9.54 13.92 1.56
CA ILE A 283 9.51 12.81 2.52
C ILE A 283 9.51 11.46 1.79
N THR A 284 8.69 11.32 0.74
CA THR A 284 8.61 10.07 -0.02
C THR A 284 9.93 9.70 -0.70
N LEU A 285 10.59 10.67 -1.36
CA LEU A 285 11.88 10.45 -2.00
C LEU A 285 12.93 9.96 -1.01
N ARG A 286 13.05 10.65 0.13
CA ARG A 286 13.99 10.29 1.18
C ARG A 286 13.66 8.92 1.78
N SER A 287 12.40 8.69 2.11
CA SER A 287 11.93 7.44 2.73
C SER A 287 12.27 6.22 1.87
N ILE A 288 11.99 6.27 0.57
CA ILE A 288 12.32 5.19 -0.39
C ILE A 288 13.84 5.01 -0.49
N ARG A 289 14.61 6.09 -0.62
CA ARG A 289 16.07 5.99 -0.76
C ARG A 289 16.76 5.40 0.46
N GLU A 290 16.36 5.81 1.66
CA GLU A 290 16.85 5.22 2.92
C GLU A 290 16.44 3.74 3.03
N GLY A 291 15.24 3.39 2.55
CA GLY A 291 14.70 2.04 2.56
C GLY A 291 15.56 0.99 1.85
N ARG A 292 16.43 1.42 0.91
CA ARG A 292 17.39 0.54 0.21
C ARG A 292 18.40 -0.12 1.15
N LYS A 293 18.71 0.52 2.28
CA LYS A 293 19.72 0.07 3.25
C LYS A 293 19.11 -0.40 4.58
N GLN A 294 17.79 -0.39 4.68
CA GLN A 294 17.05 -0.71 5.89
C GLN A 294 16.35 -2.07 5.77
N SER A 295 16.27 -2.78 6.88
CA SER A 295 15.40 -3.93 7.08
C SER A 295 13.92 -3.52 7.04
N LEU A 296 13.01 -4.51 6.98
CA LEU A 296 11.57 -4.26 7.06
C LEU A 296 11.20 -3.54 8.37
N SER A 297 11.73 -4.03 9.50
CA SER A 297 11.48 -3.47 10.83
C SER A 297 11.90 -1.99 10.92
N GLU A 298 13.07 -1.66 10.39
CA GLU A 298 13.57 -0.27 10.35
C GLU A 298 12.71 0.62 9.45
N CYS A 299 12.29 0.13 8.27
CA CYS A 299 11.37 0.85 7.40
C CYS A 299 10.02 1.11 8.07
N LEU A 300 9.42 0.12 8.72
CA LEU A 300 8.12 0.26 9.40
C LEU A 300 8.19 1.24 10.57
N LYS A 301 9.26 1.21 11.38
CA LYS A 301 9.48 2.19 12.47
C LYS A 301 9.61 3.61 11.91
N LYS A 302 10.44 3.80 10.88
CA LYS A 302 10.59 5.08 10.20
C LYS A 302 9.25 5.57 9.64
N GLU A 303 8.53 4.75 8.90
CA GLU A 303 7.22 5.09 8.34
C GLU A 303 6.19 5.43 9.42
N PHE A 304 6.18 4.71 10.54
CA PHE A 304 5.33 5.03 11.69
C PHE A 304 5.60 6.44 12.22
N ARG A 305 6.87 6.81 12.44
CA ARG A 305 7.26 8.17 12.85
C ARG A 305 6.77 9.22 11.86
N LEU A 306 6.98 8.98 10.57
CA LEU A 306 6.52 9.85 9.49
C LEU A 306 5.00 10.04 9.53
N THR A 307 4.25 8.95 9.59
CA THR A 307 2.77 9.00 9.64
C THR A 307 2.29 9.79 10.85
N ILE A 308 2.78 9.47 12.05
CA ILE A 308 2.35 10.14 13.28
C ILE A 308 2.70 11.63 13.26
N ASN A 309 3.92 11.98 12.82
CA ASN A 309 4.32 13.38 12.75
C ASN A 309 3.57 14.17 11.65
N ILE A 310 3.22 13.54 10.52
CA ILE A 310 2.38 14.15 9.49
C ILE A 310 0.96 14.38 10.02
N LEU A 311 0.34 13.39 10.68
CA LEU A 311 -0.99 13.54 11.28
C LEU A 311 -1.01 14.58 12.42
N ARG A 312 0.11 14.74 13.14
CA ARG A 312 0.32 15.81 14.14
C ARG A 312 0.65 17.17 13.52
N THR A 313 0.69 17.28 12.18
CA THR A 313 1.01 18.51 11.44
C THR A 313 2.35 19.14 11.82
N LYS A 314 3.36 18.32 12.13
CA LYS A 314 4.68 18.79 12.60
C LYS A 314 5.37 19.72 11.60
N ILE A 315 5.21 19.47 10.31
CA ILE A 315 5.66 20.36 9.23
C ILE A 315 4.52 21.25 8.77
N SER A 316 3.41 20.62 8.35
CA SER A 316 2.23 21.31 7.83
C SER A 316 0.95 20.48 7.90
N GLY A 317 -0.18 21.13 7.58
CA GLY A 317 -1.50 20.49 7.47
C GLY A 317 -1.79 19.86 6.10
N ASP A 318 -0.78 19.64 5.25
CA ASP A 318 -0.96 19.19 3.86
C ASP A 318 -1.80 17.90 3.76
N VAL A 319 -1.63 16.92 4.66
CA VAL A 319 -2.43 15.70 4.65
C VAL A 319 -3.94 15.99 4.74
N TYR A 320 -4.33 16.93 5.60
CA TYR A 320 -5.74 17.29 5.77
C TYR A 320 -6.27 18.12 4.60
N GLU A 321 -5.44 19.01 4.04
CA GLU A 321 -5.79 19.75 2.84
C GLU A 321 -5.94 18.85 1.61
N GLY A 322 -5.05 17.87 1.45
CA GLY A 322 -5.12 16.88 0.38
C GLY A 322 -6.36 16.00 0.49
N ILE A 323 -6.69 15.54 1.71
CA ILE A 323 -7.93 14.78 1.95
C ILE A 323 -9.16 15.66 1.70
N ARG A 324 -9.15 16.93 2.13
CA ARG A 324 -10.23 17.89 1.85
C ARG A 324 -10.48 17.98 0.35
N ALA A 325 -9.45 18.31 -0.41
CA ALA A 325 -9.52 18.54 -1.85
C ALA A 325 -9.95 17.28 -2.63
N LEU A 326 -9.47 16.10 -2.23
CA LEU A 326 -9.76 14.85 -2.94
C LEU A 326 -11.11 14.22 -2.56
N THR A 327 -11.44 14.18 -1.26
CA THR A 327 -12.50 13.31 -0.72
C THR A 327 -13.69 14.10 -0.16
N ILE A 328 -13.42 15.21 0.54
CA ILE A 328 -14.47 15.97 1.26
C ILE A 328 -15.17 16.93 0.29
N ASP A 329 -14.42 17.89 -0.24
CA ASP A 329 -14.94 18.92 -1.15
C ASP A 329 -14.87 18.47 -2.61
N LYS A 330 -13.94 17.54 -2.92
CA LYS A 330 -13.75 16.95 -4.26
C LYS A 330 -13.44 17.98 -5.35
N ASP A 331 -12.85 19.12 -4.98
CA ASP A 331 -12.44 20.19 -5.89
C ASP A 331 -11.15 19.87 -6.68
N ASN A 332 -10.38 18.87 -6.23
CA ASN A 332 -9.07 18.49 -6.79
C ASN A 332 -8.07 19.67 -6.86
N SER A 333 -8.21 20.66 -5.97
CA SER A 333 -7.42 21.89 -5.95
C SER A 333 -6.84 22.16 -4.55
N PRO A 334 -5.94 21.28 -4.06
CA PRO A 334 -5.31 21.46 -2.77
C PRO A 334 -4.41 22.71 -2.73
N LYS A 335 -4.37 23.36 -1.56
CA LYS A 335 -3.57 24.54 -1.26
C LYS A 335 -2.45 24.19 -0.29
N TRP A 336 -1.33 23.72 -0.84
CA TRP A 336 -0.19 23.26 -0.04
C TRP A 336 0.49 24.39 0.73
N ASP A 337 0.94 24.07 1.94
CA ASP A 337 1.83 24.88 2.74
C ASP A 337 2.98 24.00 3.27
N PRO A 338 4.25 24.23 2.89
CA PRO A 338 4.71 25.24 1.95
C PRO A 338 4.23 25.00 0.52
N SER A 339 4.00 26.08 -0.22
CA SER A 339 3.45 26.03 -1.57
C SER A 339 4.44 25.62 -2.67
N THR A 340 5.74 25.60 -2.38
CA THR A 340 6.81 25.24 -3.33
C THR A 340 7.93 24.46 -2.63
N LEU A 341 8.75 23.73 -3.41
CA LEU A 341 9.84 22.88 -2.89
C LEU A 341 10.96 23.68 -2.21
N GLU A 342 11.21 24.90 -2.67
CA GLU A 342 12.30 25.78 -2.20
C GLU A 342 12.00 26.38 -0.82
N LYS A 343 10.72 26.48 -0.45
CA LYS A 343 10.27 26.99 0.85
C LYS A 343 10.33 25.95 1.96
N LEU A 344 10.60 24.69 1.63
CA LEU A 344 10.77 23.61 2.59
C LEU A 344 12.25 23.30 2.74
N ASP A 345 12.89 23.76 3.81
CA ASP A 345 14.27 23.38 4.12
C ASP A 345 14.36 21.92 4.60
N ASP A 346 15.57 21.37 4.57
CA ASP A 346 15.82 19.98 4.97
C ASP A 346 15.78 19.80 6.50
N GLU A 347 15.99 20.86 7.29
CA GLU A 347 15.88 20.82 8.76
C GLU A 347 14.44 20.51 9.20
N ARG A 348 13.44 21.14 8.57
CA ARG A 348 12.02 20.86 8.82
C ARG A 348 11.65 19.44 8.41
N VAL A 349 12.21 18.95 7.32
CA VAL A 349 12.03 17.54 6.91
C VAL A 349 12.68 16.61 7.94
N ASN A 350 13.85 16.93 8.49
CA ASN A 350 14.52 16.09 9.50
C ASN A 350 13.63 15.84 10.73
N LEU A 351 12.86 16.84 11.18
CA LEU A 351 12.00 16.75 12.37
C LEU A 351 11.02 15.56 12.33
N VAL A 352 10.55 15.16 11.15
CA VAL A 352 9.60 14.04 11.05
C VAL A 352 10.26 12.67 10.96
N PHE A 353 11.57 12.63 10.66
CA PHE A 353 12.39 11.40 10.62
C PHE A 353 13.07 11.10 11.95
N GLU A 354 13.12 12.06 12.89
CA GLU A 354 13.70 11.89 14.21
C GLU A 354 13.05 10.71 14.95
N PRO A 355 13.86 9.89 15.65
CA PRO A 355 13.33 8.78 16.44
C PRO A 355 12.42 9.30 17.55
N PHE A 356 11.37 8.54 17.86
CA PHE A 356 10.62 8.76 19.09
C PHE A 356 11.39 8.19 20.29
N GLU A 357 10.97 8.59 21.50
CA GLU A 357 11.37 7.91 22.73
C GLU A 357 11.00 6.42 22.64
N GLU A 358 11.78 5.55 23.27
CA GLU A 358 11.71 4.09 23.07
C GLU A 358 10.33 3.50 23.40
N ASP A 359 9.62 4.07 24.37
CA ASP A 359 8.28 3.68 24.78
C ASP A 359 7.18 4.10 23.77
N LEU A 360 7.44 5.17 23.02
CA LEU A 360 6.59 5.71 21.95
C LEU A 360 6.94 5.11 20.57
N GLU A 361 8.04 4.40 20.42
CA GLU A 361 8.41 3.82 19.13
C GLU A 361 7.49 2.66 18.71
N LEU A 362 7.34 2.43 17.40
CA LEU A 362 6.67 1.23 16.91
C LEU A 362 7.39 -0.05 17.38
N LYS A 363 6.70 -0.86 18.19
CA LYS A 363 7.22 -2.15 18.66
C LYS A 363 6.79 -3.28 17.73
N VAL A 364 7.54 -3.46 16.65
CA VAL A 364 7.47 -4.66 15.81
C VAL A 364 8.47 -5.70 16.33
N SER A 365 7.95 -6.84 16.82
CA SER A 365 8.79 -7.95 17.29
C SER A 365 9.40 -8.68 16.10
N GLU A 366 10.72 -8.86 16.11
CA GLU A 366 11.42 -9.80 15.23
C GLU A 366 11.26 -11.25 15.70
N ASN A 367 10.86 -11.45 16.97
CA ASN A 367 10.66 -12.76 17.58
C ASN A 367 9.23 -13.28 17.37
N GLU A 368 9.13 -14.60 17.21
CA GLU A 368 7.94 -15.34 16.77
C GLU A 368 6.76 -15.42 17.75
N GLN A 369 6.89 -14.89 18.96
CA GLN A 369 5.88 -15.07 20.01
C GLN A 369 4.78 -14.00 19.89
N CYS A 370 3.53 -14.48 19.85
CA CYS A 370 2.24 -13.78 19.85
C CYS A 370 2.27 -12.43 19.15
N ARG A 371 1.84 -12.42 17.89
CA ARG A 371 2.13 -11.27 17.08
C ARG A 371 1.12 -10.13 17.41
N TRP A 372 -0.19 -10.34 17.61
CA TRP A 372 -1.19 -9.24 17.72
C TRP A 372 -1.74 -8.96 19.12
N ASP A 373 -2.12 -9.99 19.88
CA ASP A 373 -2.72 -9.82 21.22
C ASP A 373 -1.90 -8.88 22.14
N GLY A 374 -2.57 -7.83 22.63
CA GLY A 374 -2.07 -6.92 23.66
C GLY A 374 -1.11 -5.82 23.20
N LYS A 375 -0.61 -5.80 21.96
CA LYS A 375 0.53 -4.92 21.65
C LYS A 375 0.23 -3.43 21.52
N TYR A 376 -1.00 -3.07 21.14
CA TYR A 376 -1.41 -1.68 21.27
C TYR A 376 -1.74 -1.39 22.74
N GLU A 377 -2.45 -2.32 23.38
CA GLU A 377 -2.92 -2.23 24.76
C GLU A 377 -1.76 -2.11 25.78
N ASP A 378 -0.60 -2.68 25.46
CA ASP A 378 0.65 -2.66 26.22
C ASP A 378 1.62 -1.57 25.73
N SER A 379 1.22 -0.75 24.76
CA SER A 379 2.02 0.40 24.30
C SER A 379 1.73 1.64 25.15
N ALA A 380 2.66 2.59 25.16
CA ALA A 380 2.47 3.89 25.81
C ALA A 380 1.27 4.70 25.25
N TYR A 381 0.66 4.22 24.17
CA TYR A 381 -0.45 4.82 23.47
C TYR A 381 -1.83 4.34 23.93
N CYS A 382 -1.94 3.20 24.64
CA CYS A 382 -3.25 2.68 25.06
C CYS A 382 -4.00 3.58 26.04
N HIS A 383 -3.28 4.37 26.83
CA HIS A 383 -3.84 5.13 27.96
C HIS A 383 -3.92 6.64 27.72
N GLN A 384 -3.74 7.10 26.47
CA GLN A 384 -3.72 8.53 26.12
C GLN A 384 -5.08 9.08 25.70
#